data_AF-A0AAV4VWC4-F1
#
_entry.id   AF-A0AAV4VWC4-F1
#
_cell.length_a   1.000
_cell.length_b   1.000
_cell.length_c   1.000
_cell.angle_alpha   90.00
_cell.angle_beta   90.00
_cell.angle_gamma   90.00
#
_symmetry.space_group_name_H-M   'P 1'
#
loop_
_entity.id
_entity.type
_entity.pdbx_description
1 polymer ?
#
loop_
_entity_poly.entity_id
_entity_poly.type
_entity_poly.pdbx_seq_one_letter_code
_entity_poly.pdbx_strand_id
1 'polypeptide(L)'
;MKLTINHFLYLRRVSQFVKHEHILAPFTTFKRSMSFGNEHFQEHEICIKTCGNLYRRWREEKKFSNVPNGDLEFKVKYIDINQNPVLKSRNSVPVIVAIHGAPGSYRDFSGLVSHLQQKARIIVPNFPGK
;
A
#
# COMPACT_ATOMS: atom_id res chain seq x y z
N MET A 1 5.63 -33.35 -12.05
CA MET A 1 6.63 -32.27 -12.16
C MET A 1 6.32 -31.24 -11.08
N LYS A 2 7.16 -31.12 -10.04
CA LYS A 2 6.95 -30.25 -8.88
C LYS A 2 7.41 -28.83 -9.22
N LEU A 3 6.50 -27.86 -9.17
CA LEU A 3 6.81 -26.42 -9.23
C LEU A 3 6.91 -25.91 -7.79
N THR A 4 8.13 -25.87 -7.26
CA THR A 4 8.44 -25.38 -5.92
C THR A 4 9.45 -24.25 -6.00
N ILE A 5 9.19 -23.20 -5.20
CA ILE A 5 10.14 -22.22 -4.68
C ILE A 5 10.58 -21.16 -5.69
N ASN A 6 9.75 -20.13 -5.87
CA ASN A 6 10.24 -18.78 -6.22
C ASN A 6 9.36 -17.65 -5.64
N HIS A 7 8.13 -17.95 -5.21
CA HIS A 7 7.24 -16.94 -4.60
C HIS A 7 7.58 -16.57 -3.13
N PHE A 8 8.41 -17.37 -2.45
CA PHE A 8 8.67 -17.20 -1.01
C PHE A 8 9.80 -16.20 -0.70
N LEU A 9 10.66 -15.89 -1.68
CA LEU A 9 11.79 -14.98 -1.47
C LEU A 9 11.39 -13.49 -1.52
N TYR A 10 10.30 -13.16 -2.20
CA TYR A 10 9.82 -11.77 -2.27
C TYR A 10 9.20 -11.31 -0.94
N LEU A 11 8.51 -12.22 -0.24
CA LEU A 11 7.84 -11.90 1.03
C LEU A 11 8.81 -11.66 2.19
N ARG A 12 10.00 -12.30 2.21
CA ARG A 12 10.97 -12.09 3.29
C ARG A 12 11.68 -10.73 3.22
N ARG A 13 11.82 -10.13 2.03
CA ARG A 13 12.55 -8.86 1.88
C ARG A 13 11.72 -7.65 2.31
N VAL A 14 10.39 -7.73 2.21
CA VAL A 14 9.49 -6.66 2.68
C VAL A 14 9.40 -6.63 4.21
N SER A 15 9.52 -7.78 4.88
CA SER A 15 9.47 -7.88 6.35
C SER A 15 10.61 -7.13 7.07
N GLN A 16 11.77 -6.97 6.43
CA GLN A 16 12.91 -6.26 7.05
C GLN A 16 12.81 -4.74 6.94
N PHE A 17 12.01 -4.20 6.02
CA PHE A 17 11.85 -2.75 5.86
C PHE A 17 10.88 -2.14 6.90
N VAL A 18 10.02 -2.96 7.50
CA VAL A 18 8.96 -2.49 8.41
C VAL A 18 9.44 -2.37 9.86
N LYS A 19 10.64 -2.86 10.21
CA LYS A 19 11.10 -2.93 11.61
C LYS A 19 11.71 -1.64 12.17
N HIS A 20 11.85 -0.56 11.39
CA HIS A 20 12.63 0.61 11.86
C HIS A 20 12.04 2.00 11.71
N GLU A 21 10.80 2.17 11.25
CA GLU A 21 10.20 3.50 11.17
C GLU A 21 8.87 3.55 11.92
N HIS A 22 8.87 4.31 13.00
CA HIS A 22 7.67 4.80 13.67
C HIS A 22 6.88 5.65 12.67
N ILE A 23 5.95 5.05 11.93
CA ILE A 23 4.94 5.77 11.14
C ILE A 23 3.91 6.32 12.12
N LEU A 24 4.27 7.40 12.82
CA LEU A 24 3.37 8.18 13.67
C LEU A 24 3.17 9.56 13.01
N ALA A 25 2.38 9.60 11.95
CA ALA A 25 1.87 10.86 11.42
C ALA A 25 0.33 10.79 11.37
N PRO A 26 -0.37 11.89 11.71
CA PRO A 26 -1.83 11.92 11.62
C PRO A 26 -2.24 11.77 10.15
N PHE A 27 -2.89 10.65 9.83
CA PHE A 27 -3.39 10.37 8.50
C PHE A 27 -4.61 11.25 8.20
N THR A 28 -4.45 12.29 7.37
CA THR A 28 -5.59 12.98 6.77
C THR A 28 -6.17 12.10 5.67
N THR A 29 -7.36 11.54 5.92
CA THR A 29 -8.05 10.66 4.97
C THR A 29 -9.01 11.48 4.12
N PHE A 30 -8.75 11.57 2.81
CA PHE A 30 -9.73 12.06 1.84
C PHE A 30 -10.50 10.87 1.25
N LYS A 31 -11.83 11.00 1.07
CA LYS A 31 -12.71 9.93 0.57
C LYS A 31 -13.37 10.35 -0.74
N ARG A 32 -13.26 9.52 -1.77
CA ARG A 32 -13.97 9.67 -3.04
C ARG A 32 -14.67 8.36 -3.40
N SER A 33 -15.96 8.43 -3.74
CA SER A 33 -16.72 7.27 -4.23
C SER A 33 -16.56 7.13 -5.75
N MET A 34 -16.33 5.90 -6.23
CA MET A 34 -16.39 5.58 -7.67
C MET A 34 -17.05 4.22 -7.91
N SER A 35 -17.69 4.07 -9.07
CA SER A 35 -18.29 2.83 -9.56
C SER A 35 -17.43 2.15 -10.63
N PHE A 36 -17.35 0.83 -10.58
CA PHE A 36 -16.81 -0.05 -11.62
C PHE A 36 -17.83 -1.16 -11.89
N GLY A 37 -18.48 -1.10 -13.06
CA GLY A 37 -19.64 -1.97 -13.32
C GLY A 37 -20.71 -1.74 -12.24
N ASN A 38 -21.13 -2.81 -11.55
CA ASN A 38 -22.08 -2.73 -10.44
C ASN A 38 -21.40 -2.55 -9.06
N GLU A 39 -20.07 -2.52 -8.99
CA GLU A 39 -19.35 -2.46 -7.71
C GLU A 39 -18.87 -1.02 -7.42
N HIS A 40 -19.27 -0.49 -6.27
CA HIS A 40 -18.82 0.82 -5.80
C HIS A 40 -17.66 0.65 -4.82
N PHE A 41 -16.49 1.18 -5.17
CA PHE A 41 -15.32 1.20 -4.30
C PHE A 41 -15.09 2.61 -3.76
N GLN A 42 -14.72 2.68 -2.47
CA GLN A 42 -14.25 3.93 -1.88
C GLN A 42 -12.75 4.04 -2.12
N GLU A 43 -12.36 5.08 -2.85
CA GLU A 43 -10.97 5.49 -2.97
C GLU A 43 -10.62 6.35 -1.75
N HIS A 44 -9.52 5.99 -1.13
CA HIS A 44 -8.90 6.66 0.00
C HIS A 44 -7.58 7.28 -0.45
N GLU A 45 -7.19 8.37 0.17
CA GLU A 45 -5.86 8.96 0.01
C GLU A 45 -5.17 9.08 1.36
N ILE A 46 -3.90 8.70 1.43
CA ILE A 46 -3.02 8.91 2.58
C ILE A 46 -1.79 9.72 2.16
N CYS A 47 -1.29 10.54 3.09
CA CYS A 47 0.00 11.20 2.96
C CYS A 47 1.07 10.39 3.72
N ILE A 48 2.11 9.96 3.00
CA ILE A 48 3.26 9.24 3.56
C ILE A 48 4.43 10.21 3.62
N LYS A 49 5.02 10.38 4.80
CA LYS A 49 6.28 11.09 5.00
C LYS A 49 7.38 10.09 5.30
N THR A 50 8.47 10.12 4.55
CA THR A 50 9.60 9.18 4.73
C THR A 50 10.93 9.80 4.31
N CYS A 51 12.01 9.07 4.58
CA CYS A 51 13.41 9.41 4.30
C CYS A 51 14.02 10.54 5.15
N GLY A 52 13.29 11.21 6.05
CA GLY A 52 13.83 12.30 6.87
C GLY A 52 15.04 11.88 7.71
N ASN A 53 15.00 10.69 8.31
CA ASN A 53 16.13 10.13 9.07
C ASN A 53 17.35 9.84 8.18
N LEU A 54 17.13 9.29 6.98
CA LEU A 54 18.19 9.00 6.02
C LEU A 54 18.86 10.30 5.56
N TYR A 55 18.06 11.31 5.23
CA TYR A 55 18.55 12.61 4.80
C TYR A 55 19.27 13.37 5.91
N ARG A 56 18.80 13.25 7.16
CA ARG A 56 19.55 13.79 8.30
C ARG A 56 20.96 13.21 8.36
N ARG A 57 21.10 11.88 8.27
CA ARG A 57 22.41 11.21 8.26
C ARG A 57 23.27 11.66 7.09
N TRP A 58 22.70 11.77 5.89
CA TRP A 58 23.45 12.22 4.71
C TRP A 58 23.95 13.66 4.82
N ARG A 59 23.19 14.56 5.46
CA ARG A 59 23.64 15.93 5.76
C ARG A 59 24.78 15.93 6.78
N GLU A 60 24.68 15.13 7.83
CA GLU A 60 25.73 14.98 8.85
C GLU A 60 27.04 14.44 8.25
N GLU A 61 26.93 13.48 7.33
CA GLU A 61 28.08 12.87 6.64
C GLU A 61 28.68 13.75 5.53
N LYS A 62 28.00 14.83 5.11
CA LYS A 62 28.42 15.75 4.04
C LYS A 62 28.82 15.05 2.71
N LYS A 63 28.31 13.83 2.47
CA LYS A 63 28.60 13.04 1.25
C LYS A 63 27.87 13.55 0.02
N PHE A 64 26.78 14.28 0.22
CA PHE A 64 25.92 14.78 -0.84
C PHE A 64 25.65 16.27 -0.60
N SER A 65 25.73 17.08 -1.66
CA SER A 65 25.58 18.54 -1.59
C SER A 65 24.12 18.98 -1.47
N ASN A 66 23.19 18.26 -2.10
CA ASN A 66 21.78 18.64 -2.22
C ASN A 66 20.87 17.60 -1.55
N VAL A 67 20.89 17.56 -0.22
CA VAL A 67 20.03 16.66 0.56
C VAL A 67 18.82 17.44 1.08
N PRO A 68 17.57 16.98 0.86
CA PRO A 68 16.38 17.66 1.37
C PRO A 68 16.41 17.85 2.90
N ASN A 69 15.82 18.93 3.42
CA ASN A 69 15.86 19.29 4.85
C ASN A 69 14.85 18.54 5.73
N GLY A 70 14.01 17.67 5.16
CA GLY A 70 12.97 16.92 5.88
C GLY A 70 12.52 15.70 5.07
N ASP A 71 11.38 15.12 5.45
CA ASP A 71 10.80 14.00 4.72
C ASP A 71 10.38 14.36 3.30
N LEU A 72 10.39 13.37 2.41
CA LEU A 72 9.59 13.43 1.19
C LEU A 72 8.14 13.09 1.53
N GLU A 73 7.22 13.86 0.95
CA GLU A 73 5.78 13.64 1.10
C GLU A 73 5.20 13.00 -0.16
N PHE A 74 4.51 11.87 0.00
CA PHE A 74 3.85 11.15 -1.08
C PHE A 74 2.37 11.00 -0.78
N LYS A 75 1.52 11.49 -1.69
CA LYS A 75 0.09 11.19 -1.67
C LYS A 75 -0.14 9.87 -2.40
N VAL A 76 -0.72 8.90 -1.69
CA VAL A 76 -1.00 7.57 -2.20
C VAL A 76 -2.48 7.31 -2.13
N LYS A 77 -3.09 7.12 -3.31
CA LYS A 77 -4.48 6.69 -3.44
C LYS A 77 -4.55 5.18 -3.36
N TYR A 78 -5.59 4.65 -2.71
CA TYR A 78 -5.82 3.23 -2.60
C TYR A 78 -7.30 2.93 -2.45
N ILE A 79 -7.71 1.71 -2.79
CA ILE A 79 -9.01 1.16 -2.43
C ILE A 79 -8.85 0.17 -1.27
N ASP A 80 -9.79 0.19 -0.34
CA ASP A 80 -9.87 -0.75 0.79
C ASP A 80 -11.22 -1.46 0.76
N ILE A 81 -11.18 -2.72 0.38
CA ILE A 81 -12.36 -3.54 0.22
C ILE A 81 -12.49 -4.42 1.45
N ASN A 82 -13.39 -4.00 2.34
CA ASN A 82 -13.75 -4.71 3.55
C ASN A 82 -15.29 -4.76 3.68
N GLN A 83 -15.94 -5.33 2.67
CA GLN A 83 -17.40 -5.28 2.55
C GLN A 83 -18.13 -6.46 3.21
N ASN A 84 -17.46 -7.60 3.45
CA ASN A 84 -18.14 -8.77 4.01
C ASN A 84 -18.33 -8.66 5.54
N PRO A 85 -19.58 -8.54 6.06
CA PRO A 85 -19.85 -8.46 7.49
C PRO A 85 -19.40 -9.71 8.27
N VAL A 86 -19.44 -10.87 7.61
CA VAL A 86 -18.98 -12.16 8.18
C VAL A 86 -17.46 -12.17 8.38
N LEU A 87 -16.72 -11.42 7.55
CA LEU A 87 -15.30 -11.22 7.76
C LEU A 87 -15.06 -10.25 8.92
N LYS A 88 -15.85 -9.17 9.04
CA LYS A 88 -15.72 -8.21 10.15
C LYS A 88 -15.92 -8.84 11.53
N SER A 89 -16.74 -9.90 11.63
CA SER A 89 -16.96 -10.63 12.88
C SER A 89 -15.90 -11.70 13.18
N ARG A 90 -14.98 -11.99 12.24
CA ARG A 90 -13.87 -12.92 12.47
C ARG A 90 -12.67 -12.17 13.03
N ASN A 91 -12.13 -12.67 14.14
CA ASN A 91 -10.95 -12.11 14.80
C ASN A 91 -9.68 -12.12 13.93
N SER A 92 -9.65 -12.90 12.84
CA SER A 92 -8.58 -12.84 11.85
C SER A 92 -9.12 -13.06 10.43
N VAL A 93 -9.02 -12.01 9.61
CA VAL A 93 -9.32 -12.06 8.18
C VAL A 93 -8.01 -11.90 7.43
N PRO A 94 -7.71 -12.75 6.44
CA PRO A 94 -6.54 -12.56 5.59
C PRO A 94 -6.58 -11.17 4.92
N VAL A 95 -5.45 -10.47 4.95
CA VAL A 95 -5.28 -9.20 4.24
C VAL A 95 -4.42 -9.44 3.01
N ILE A 96 -4.94 -9.03 1.84
CA ILE A 96 -4.24 -9.13 0.56
C ILE A 96 -3.91 -7.71 0.11
N VAL A 97 -2.64 -7.47 -0.23
CA VAL A 97 -2.20 -6.24 -0.88
C VAL A 97 -1.90 -6.56 -2.34
N ALA A 98 -2.64 -5.95 -3.26
CA ALA A 98 -2.45 -6.14 -4.69
C ALA A 98 -1.70 -4.93 -5.29
N ILE A 99 -0.53 -5.17 -5.88
CA ILE A 99 0.36 -4.14 -6.42
C ILE A 99 0.39 -4.27 -7.94
N HIS A 100 0.00 -3.22 -8.65
CA HIS A 100 -0.02 -3.21 -10.12
C HIS A 100 1.39 -3.00 -10.71
N GLY A 101 1.58 -3.30 -11.99
CA GLY A 101 2.81 -2.98 -12.73
C GLY A 101 2.86 -1.53 -13.24
N ALA A 102 3.91 -1.17 -13.96
CA ALA A 102 4.01 0.11 -14.67
C ALA A 102 3.98 -0.14 -16.20
N PRO A 103 3.08 0.50 -16.97
CA PRO A 103 1.95 1.31 -16.51
C PRO A 103 0.81 0.43 -15.97
N GLY A 104 0.18 0.85 -14.87
CA GLY A 104 -0.99 0.16 -14.31
C GLY A 104 -1.73 0.99 -13.27
N SER A 105 -2.84 0.48 -12.75
CA SER A 105 -3.59 1.10 -11.65
C SER A 105 -4.35 0.05 -10.85
N TYR A 106 -4.96 0.44 -9.73
CA TYR A 106 -5.84 -0.49 -8.99
C TYR A 106 -6.96 -1.11 -9.84
N ARG A 107 -7.33 -0.48 -10.98
CA ARG A 107 -8.39 -0.94 -11.90
C ARG A 107 -8.06 -2.31 -12.51
N ASP A 108 -6.77 -2.64 -12.61
CA ASP A 108 -6.27 -3.89 -13.17
C ASP A 108 -6.69 -5.09 -12.32
N PHE A 109 -7.09 -4.86 -11.06
CA PHE A 109 -7.50 -5.89 -10.12
C PHE A 109 -9.02 -6.02 -9.95
N SER A 110 -9.84 -5.30 -10.72
CA SER A 110 -11.31 -5.33 -10.60
C SER A 110 -11.86 -6.77 -10.60
N GLY A 111 -11.45 -7.59 -11.57
CA GLY A 111 -11.84 -9.00 -11.62
C GLY A 111 -11.36 -9.83 -10.42
N LEU A 112 -10.13 -9.59 -9.93
CA LEU A 112 -9.59 -10.29 -8.76
C LEU A 112 -10.36 -9.93 -7.49
N VAL A 113 -10.67 -8.65 -7.32
CA VAL A 113 -11.43 -8.11 -6.21
C VAL A 113 -12.79 -8.79 -6.10
N SER A 114 -13.54 -8.86 -7.21
CA SER A 114 -14.89 -9.45 -7.21
C SER A 114 -14.92 -10.89 -6.69
N HIS A 115 -13.85 -11.66 -6.92
CA HIS A 115 -13.74 -13.07 -6.47
C HIS A 115 -13.25 -13.23 -5.03
N LEU A 116 -12.35 -12.34 -4.57
CA LEU A 116 -11.65 -12.52 -3.30
C LEU A 116 -12.27 -11.73 -2.13
N GLN A 117 -13.06 -10.68 -2.42
CA GLN A 117 -13.63 -9.80 -1.39
C GLN A 117 -14.54 -10.51 -0.37
N GLN A 118 -15.08 -11.68 -0.71
CA GLN A 118 -15.88 -12.49 0.21
C GLN A 118 -15.03 -13.26 1.23
N LYS A 119 -13.73 -13.44 0.98
CA LYS A 119 -12.85 -14.32 1.76
C LYS A 119 -11.68 -13.58 2.42
N ALA A 120 -11.35 -12.38 1.95
CA ALA A 120 -10.23 -11.58 2.43
C ALA A 120 -10.55 -10.09 2.37
N ARG A 121 -9.85 -9.30 3.21
CA ARG A 121 -9.76 -7.85 3.02
C ARG A 121 -8.74 -7.57 1.94
N ILE A 122 -9.06 -6.71 0.99
CA ILE A 122 -8.19 -6.40 -0.14
C ILE A 122 -7.84 -4.92 -0.13
N ILE A 123 -6.55 -4.61 -0.15
CA ILE A 123 -6.02 -3.25 -0.25
C ILE A 123 -5.28 -3.13 -1.57
N VAL A 124 -5.64 -2.16 -2.41
CA VAL A 124 -5.01 -1.96 -3.71
C VAL A 124 -4.55 -0.51 -3.85
N PRO A 125 -3.27 -0.21 -3.56
CA PRO A 125 -2.71 1.12 -3.74
C PRO A 125 -2.34 1.40 -5.20
N ASN A 126 -2.36 2.68 -5.57
CA ASN A 126 -1.65 3.20 -6.72
C ASN A 126 -0.21 3.55 -6.35
N PHE A 127 0.70 3.50 -7.32
CA PHE A 127 2.03 4.06 -7.11
C PHE A 127 2.00 5.59 -6.92
N PRO A 128 2.91 6.15 -6.09
CA PRO A 128 3.04 7.59 -5.93
C PRO A 128 3.23 8.32 -7.27
N GLY A 129 2.59 9.47 -7.44
CA GLY A 129 2.70 10.28 -8.65
C GLY A 129 1.73 9.91 -9.78
N LYS A 130 0.77 9.01 -9.53
CA LYS A 130 -0.39 8.72 -10.41
C LYS A 130 -1.69 9.35 -9.93
#